data_AF-A0A534K6I2-F1
#
_entry.id   AF-A0A534K6I2-F1
#
_cell.length_a   1.000
_cell.length_b   1.000
_cell.length_c   1.000
_cell.angle_alpha   90.00
_cell.angle_beta   90.00
_cell.angle_gamma   90.00
#
_symmetry.space_group_name_H-M   'P 1'
#
loop_
_entity.id
_entity.type
_entity.pdbx_description
1 polymer ?
#
loop_
_entity_poly.entity_id
_entity_poly.type
_entity_poly.pdbx_seq_one_letter_code
_entity_poly.pdbx_strand_id
1 'polypeptide(L)'
;MAGFVLGFLLLTLLGVLAGSLTGLSPGLHVNNLAALVLATRAAWTTLLVALVPEASVDPADAGLFLSCFLLAAAGSHAVFDFVPTVFLGAPTEDTALATLPGHRLLLVGQGAKAVALAARGALLGTAFAVVALIPLRFLLADPVNLADRFRPWTPAFVVFVLGAILASELRGRARLRRVVCAAWVQALAALLGVATLRGTTLIDPDTALFPLFSGLFGIPTLLIGIRAHPGRIPYQRQEPLRAVSTDDARSALRGTFAGAFVSWLPGLSGG
;
A
#
# COMPACT_ATOMS: atom_id res chain seq x y z
N MET A 1 8.57 12.47 29.24
CA MET A 1 9.17 11.25 28.62
C MET A 1 8.30 10.01 28.77
N ALA A 2 7.84 9.63 29.97
CA ALA A 2 7.02 8.43 30.15
C ALA A 2 5.70 8.47 29.36
N GLY A 3 5.01 9.62 29.33
CA GLY A 3 3.78 9.81 28.54
C GLY A 3 3.99 9.65 27.04
N PHE A 4 5.09 10.20 26.50
CA PHE A 4 5.47 10.04 25.10
C PHE A 4 5.73 8.58 24.72
N VAL A 5 6.52 7.85 25.52
CA VAL A 5 6.82 6.43 25.27
C VAL A 5 5.55 5.59 25.33
N LEU A 6 4.68 5.84 26.30
CA LEU A 6 3.40 5.17 26.41
C LEU A 6 2.52 5.45 25.18
N GLY A 7 2.42 6.71 24.76
CA GLY A 7 1.68 7.10 23.56
C GLY A 7 2.21 6.43 22.29
N PHE A 8 3.54 6.36 22.14
CA PHE A 8 4.18 5.68 21.03
C PHE A 8 3.78 4.20 21.00
N LEU A 9 3.90 3.48 22.11
CA LEU A 9 3.54 2.07 22.21
C LEU A 9 2.05 1.83 21.92
N LEU A 10 1.17 2.66 22.49
CA LEU A 10 -0.28 2.57 22.29
C LEU A 10 -0.66 2.78 20.83
N LEU A 11 -0.14 3.83 20.17
CA LEU A 11 -0.49 4.14 18.79
C LEU A 11 0.13 3.14 17.81
N THR A 12 1.33 2.64 18.09
CA THR A 12 1.89 1.52 17.32
C THR A 12 1.03 0.27 17.45
N LEU A 13 0.58 -0.10 18.65
CA LEU A 13 -0.30 -1.26 18.86
C LEU A 13 -1.65 -1.09 18.15
N LEU A 14 -2.26 0.09 18.27
CA LEU A 14 -3.51 0.43 17.58
C LEU A 14 -3.33 0.37 16.06
N GLY A 15 -2.17 0.83 15.55
CA GLY A 15 -1.79 0.72 14.15
C GLY A 15 -1.68 -0.75 13.71
N VAL A 16 -0.97 -1.59 14.47
CA VAL A 16 -0.89 -3.04 14.19
C VAL A 16 -2.28 -3.67 14.15
N LEU A 17 -3.16 -3.35 15.11
CA LEU A 17 -4.53 -3.86 15.12
C LEU A 17 -5.32 -3.41 13.88
N ALA A 18 -5.29 -2.12 13.55
CA ALA A 18 -5.97 -1.59 12.38
C ALA A 18 -5.42 -2.19 11.07
N GLY A 19 -4.10 -2.35 10.97
CA GLY A 19 -3.43 -3.00 9.85
C GLY A 19 -3.79 -4.48 9.73
N SER A 20 -3.86 -5.20 10.85
CA SER A 20 -4.30 -6.60 10.88
C SER A 20 -5.75 -6.76 10.41
N LEU A 21 -6.66 -5.91 10.90
CA LEU A 21 -8.07 -5.93 10.51
C LEU A 21 -8.25 -5.59 9.03
N THR A 22 -7.59 -4.54 8.54
CA THR A 22 -7.65 -4.15 7.13
C THR A 22 -6.99 -5.18 6.23
N GLY A 23 -5.87 -5.79 6.65
CA GLY A 23 -5.18 -6.82 5.88
C GLY A 23 -5.95 -8.14 5.82
N LEU A 24 -6.66 -8.53 6.88
CA LEU A 24 -7.52 -9.71 6.84
C LEU A 24 -8.85 -9.48 6.10
N SER A 25 -9.21 -8.23 5.84
CA SER A 25 -10.46 -7.84 5.18
C SER A 25 -10.26 -7.72 3.67
N PRO A 26 -10.86 -8.62 2.86
CA PRO A 26 -10.69 -8.56 1.41
C PRO A 26 -11.14 -7.21 0.84
N GLY A 27 -10.35 -6.62 -0.04
CA GLY A 27 -10.68 -5.37 -0.72
C GLY A 27 -10.51 -4.10 0.12
N LEU A 28 -10.10 -4.20 1.39
CA LEU A 28 -9.58 -3.04 2.13
C LEU A 28 -8.07 -2.96 1.92
N HIS A 29 -7.56 -1.73 1.75
CA HIS A 29 -6.13 -1.47 1.62
C HIS A 29 -5.69 -0.44 2.66
N VAL A 30 -4.41 -0.43 3.05
CA VAL A 30 -3.90 0.58 4.01
C VAL A 30 -4.11 2.02 3.51
N ASN A 31 -4.14 2.23 2.20
CA ASN A 31 -4.41 3.56 1.62
C ASN A 31 -5.84 4.05 1.95
N ASN A 32 -6.82 3.14 2.04
CA ASN A 32 -8.17 3.49 2.44
C ASN A 32 -8.23 3.87 3.92
N LEU A 33 -7.42 3.21 4.76
CA LEU A 33 -7.26 3.58 6.18
C LEU A 33 -6.62 4.97 6.31
N ALA A 34 -5.56 5.26 5.56
CA ALA A 34 -4.93 6.58 5.57
C ALA A 34 -5.91 7.69 5.12
N ALA A 35 -6.67 7.43 4.06
CA ALA A 35 -7.70 8.36 3.59
C ALA A 35 -8.83 8.54 4.61
N LEU A 36 -9.26 7.47 5.30
CA LEU A 36 -10.25 7.55 6.37
C LEU A 36 -9.75 8.42 7.52
N VAL A 37 -8.51 8.22 7.99
CA VAL A 37 -7.90 9.03 9.05
C VAL A 37 -7.81 10.50 8.63
N LEU A 38 -7.46 10.78 7.37
CA LEU A 38 -7.43 12.14 6.85
C LEU A 38 -8.82 12.79 6.80
N ALA A 39 -9.84 12.06 6.33
CA ALA A 39 -11.23 12.52 6.28
C ALA A 39 -11.84 12.68 7.68
N THR A 40 -11.35 11.93 8.67
CA THR A 40 -11.82 11.96 10.06
C THR A 40 -10.82 12.63 11.00
N ARG A 41 -9.97 13.52 10.48
CA ARG A 41 -8.86 14.16 11.21
C ARG A 41 -9.28 14.75 12.56
N ALA A 42 -10.43 15.40 12.63
CA ALA A 42 -10.95 15.96 13.88
C ALA A 42 -11.29 14.89 14.93
N ALA A 43 -11.84 13.74 14.50
CA ALA A 43 -12.08 12.61 15.40
C ALA A 43 -10.77 11.92 15.80
N TRP A 44 -9.79 11.90 14.90
CA TRP A 44 -8.47 11.36 15.21
C TRP A 44 -7.73 12.23 16.23
N THR A 45 -7.75 13.56 16.09
CA THR A 45 -7.11 14.45 17.06
C THR A 45 -7.77 14.36 18.43
N THR A 46 -9.10 14.26 18.51
CA THR A 46 -9.78 14.07 19.80
C THR A 46 -9.44 12.72 20.45
N LEU A 47 -9.35 11.65 19.66
CA LEU A 47 -8.89 10.35 20.15
C LEU A 47 -7.45 10.41 20.66
N LEU A 48 -6.54 11.06 19.93
CA LEU A 48 -5.15 11.23 20.33
C LEU A 48 -5.03 11.96 21.67
N VAL A 49 -5.74 13.07 21.83
CA VAL A 49 -5.75 13.85 23.08
C VAL A 49 -6.32 13.02 24.25
N ALA A 50 -7.35 12.21 24.00
CA ALA A 50 -7.94 11.35 25.02
C ALA A 50 -7.01 10.22 25.48
N LEU A 51 -6.29 9.58 24.54
CA LEU A 51 -5.39 8.47 24.82
C LEU A 51 -4.02 8.92 25.36
N VAL A 52 -3.55 10.07 24.87
CA VAL A 52 -2.24 10.64 25.20
C VAL A 52 -2.42 12.14 25.42
N PRO A 53 -2.83 12.57 26.62
CA PRO A 53 -3.07 13.99 26.91
C PRO A 53 -1.85 14.87 26.65
N GLU A 54 -0.64 14.35 26.84
CA GLU A 54 0.61 15.08 26.55
C GLU A 54 0.84 15.34 25.05
N ALA A 55 0.20 14.57 24.15
CA ALA A 55 0.24 14.82 22.72
C ALA A 55 -0.48 16.11 22.29
N SER A 56 -1.27 16.70 23.19
CA SER A 56 -1.95 17.99 22.95
C SER A 56 -1.04 19.21 23.08
N VAL A 57 0.18 19.02 23.62
CA VAL A 57 1.08 20.12 23.99
C VAL A 57 1.92 20.60 22.81
N ASP A 58 2.32 19.70 21.90
CA ASP A 58 3.11 20.03 20.71
C ASP A 58 2.45 19.46 19.42
N PRO A 59 2.09 20.29 18.42
CA PRO A 59 1.62 19.83 17.12
C PRO A 59 2.56 18.84 16.41
N ALA A 60 3.87 18.91 16.67
CA ALA A 60 4.85 17.99 16.10
C ALA A 60 4.65 16.55 16.64
N ASP A 61 4.32 16.41 17.92
CA ASP A 61 4.09 15.10 18.56
C ASP A 61 2.84 14.43 17.99
N ALA A 62 1.77 15.18 17.73
CA ALA A 62 0.57 14.66 17.08
C ALA A 62 0.88 14.06 15.69
N GLY A 63 1.72 14.75 14.90
CA GLY A 63 2.19 14.26 13.60
C GLY A 63 3.05 12.99 13.71
N LEU A 64 3.92 12.92 14.72
CA LEU A 64 4.71 11.72 15.00
C LEU A 64 3.84 10.52 15.40
N PHE A 65 2.87 10.72 16.30
CA PHE A 65 1.95 9.64 16.72
C PHE A 65 1.08 9.13 15.56
N LEU A 66 0.59 10.04 14.71
CA LEU A 66 -0.12 9.65 13.48
C LEU A 66 0.80 8.85 12.54
N SER A 67 2.04 9.30 12.36
CA SER A 67 3.02 8.58 11.54
C SER A 67 3.33 7.19 12.10
N CYS A 68 3.45 7.05 13.42
CA CYS A 68 3.64 5.75 14.08
C CYS A 68 2.45 4.82 13.86
N PHE A 69 1.22 5.32 14.02
CA PHE A 69 0.00 4.57 13.74
C PHE A 69 -0.07 4.10 12.28
N LEU A 70 0.12 5.01 11.32
CA LEU A 70 0.04 4.69 9.89
C LEU A 70 1.15 3.75 9.43
N LEU A 71 2.38 3.93 9.92
CA LEU A 71 3.50 3.05 9.58
C LEU A 71 3.29 1.65 10.15
N ALA A 72 2.83 1.54 11.40
CA ALA A 72 2.50 0.26 12.03
C ALA A 72 1.33 -0.43 11.32
N ALA A 73 0.30 0.33 10.92
CA ALA A 73 -0.81 -0.18 10.14
C ALA A 73 -0.37 -0.68 8.77
N ALA A 74 0.47 0.06 8.05
CA ALA A 74 1.02 -0.35 6.76
C ALA A 74 1.86 -1.62 6.84
N GLY A 75 2.78 -1.69 7.83
CA GLY A 75 3.60 -2.87 8.04
C GLY A 75 2.77 -4.10 8.38
N SER A 76 1.80 -3.96 9.28
CA SER A 76 0.90 -5.05 9.66
C SER A 76 0.00 -5.47 8.49
N HIS A 77 -0.62 -4.52 7.81
CA HIS A 77 -1.46 -4.76 6.64
C HIS A 77 -0.71 -5.56 5.57
N ALA A 78 0.51 -5.14 5.23
CA ALA A 78 1.34 -5.83 4.24
C ALA A 78 1.63 -7.29 4.59
N VAL A 79 1.66 -7.67 5.87
CA VAL A 79 1.84 -9.07 6.29
C VAL A 79 0.52 -9.84 6.23
N PHE A 80 -0.57 -9.26 6.76
CA PHE A 80 -1.85 -9.94 6.89
C PHE A 80 -2.63 -10.07 5.57
N ASP A 81 -2.47 -9.13 4.64
CA ASP A 81 -3.15 -9.13 3.33
C ASP A 81 -2.78 -10.31 2.44
N PHE A 82 -1.63 -10.96 2.68
CA PHE A 82 -1.28 -12.20 2.00
C PHE A 82 -2.24 -13.35 2.31
N VAL A 83 -2.88 -13.36 3.48
CA VAL A 83 -3.82 -14.43 3.85
C VAL A 83 -5.04 -14.44 2.94
N PRO A 84 -5.86 -13.38 2.87
CA PRO A 84 -7.00 -13.37 1.95
C PRO A 84 -6.56 -13.41 0.48
N THR A 85 -5.44 -12.76 0.12
CA THR A 85 -4.94 -12.79 -1.27
C THR A 85 -4.60 -14.20 -1.75
N VAL A 86 -3.96 -15.02 -0.91
CA VAL A 86 -3.60 -16.40 -1.26
C VAL A 86 -4.81 -17.33 -1.17
N PHE A 87 -5.64 -17.23 -0.12
CA PHE A 87 -6.68 -18.23 0.14
C PHE A 87 -8.07 -17.89 -0.41
N LEU A 88 -8.45 -16.62 -0.43
CA LEU A 88 -9.77 -16.18 -0.90
C LEU A 88 -9.75 -15.79 -2.38
N GLY A 89 -8.58 -15.43 -2.92
CA GLY A 89 -8.37 -15.19 -4.36
C GLY A 89 -8.12 -16.46 -5.18
N ALA A 90 -8.48 -17.65 -4.68
CA ALA A 90 -8.13 -18.94 -5.28
C ALA A 90 -8.64 -19.06 -6.73
N PRO A 91 -7.72 -19.14 -7.72
CA PRO A 91 -8.09 -19.24 -9.13
C PRO A 91 -8.74 -20.58 -9.47
N THR A 92 -9.67 -20.58 -10.42
CA THR A 92 -10.27 -21.80 -10.98
C THR A 92 -9.27 -22.53 -11.89
N GLU A 93 -9.50 -23.82 -12.15
CA GLU A 93 -8.61 -24.68 -12.95
C GLU A 93 -8.27 -24.07 -14.33
N ASP A 94 -9.22 -23.37 -14.95
CA ASP A 94 -9.06 -22.70 -16.24
C ASP A 94 -8.09 -21.50 -16.23
N THR A 95 -7.87 -20.91 -15.06
CA THR A 95 -7.00 -19.73 -14.89
C THR A 95 -5.64 -20.09 -14.30
N ALA A 96 -5.42 -21.36 -13.91
CA ALA A 96 -4.25 -21.87 -13.20
C ALA A 96 -2.89 -21.52 -13.85
N LEU A 97 -2.81 -21.51 -15.19
CA LEU A 97 -1.58 -21.22 -15.92
C LEU A 97 -1.15 -19.74 -15.87
N ALA A 98 -2.09 -18.82 -15.68
CA ALA A 98 -1.86 -17.38 -15.57
C ALA A 98 -1.68 -16.89 -14.12
N THR A 99 -1.65 -17.81 -13.16
CA THR A 99 -1.72 -17.48 -11.74
C THR A 99 -0.41 -16.96 -11.17
N LEU A 100 -0.54 -16.03 -10.22
CA LEU A 100 0.57 -15.51 -9.43
C LEU A 100 1.24 -16.64 -8.63
N PRO A 101 2.55 -16.52 -8.32
CA PRO A 101 3.30 -17.56 -7.62
C PRO A 101 2.62 -18.10 -6.35
N GLY A 102 1.97 -17.24 -5.57
CA GLY A 102 1.24 -17.63 -4.35
C GLY A 102 0.06 -18.58 -4.62
N HIS A 103 -0.69 -18.34 -5.68
CA HIS A 103 -1.80 -19.21 -6.09
C HIS A 103 -1.31 -20.54 -6.67
N ARG A 104 -0.18 -20.55 -7.39
CA ARG A 104 0.46 -21.80 -7.82
C ARG A 104 0.82 -22.69 -6.63
N LEU A 105 1.35 -22.08 -5.56
CA LEU A 105 1.63 -22.78 -4.31
C LEU A 105 0.36 -23.25 -3.59
N LEU A 106 -0.71 -22.44 -3.58
CA LEU A 106 -2.02 -22.84 -3.03
C LEU A 106 -2.55 -24.12 -3.70
N LEU A 107 -2.52 -24.16 -5.04
CA LEU A 107 -3.06 -25.27 -5.85
C LEU A 107 -2.31 -26.60 -5.65
N VAL A 108 -1.03 -26.57 -5.26
CA VAL A 108 -0.25 -27.77 -4.92
C VAL A 108 -0.30 -28.11 -3.42
N GLY A 109 -1.15 -27.43 -2.64
CA GLY A 109 -1.32 -27.66 -1.20
C GLY A 109 -0.26 -26.99 -0.32
N GLN A 110 0.42 -25.96 -0.83
CA GLN A 110 1.47 -25.19 -0.13
C GLN A 110 1.08 -23.71 0.12
N GLY A 111 -0.20 -23.38 0.20
CA GLY A 111 -0.69 -22.03 0.44
C GLY A 111 -0.19 -21.42 1.76
N ALA A 112 -0.14 -22.22 2.84
CA ALA A 112 0.43 -21.78 4.11
C ALA A 112 1.91 -21.37 3.98
N LYS A 113 2.68 -22.10 3.16
CA LYS A 113 4.08 -21.81 2.84
C LYS A 113 4.21 -20.54 1.99
N ALA A 114 3.28 -20.31 1.07
CA ALA A 114 3.22 -19.08 0.28
C ALA A 114 3.03 -17.84 1.18
N VAL A 115 2.05 -17.88 2.08
CA VAL A 115 1.81 -16.81 3.06
C VAL A 115 3.04 -16.61 3.94
N ALA A 116 3.64 -17.69 4.44
CA ALA A 116 4.79 -17.59 5.34
C ALA A 116 6.05 -17.05 4.63
N LEU A 117 6.28 -17.39 3.36
CA LEU A 117 7.35 -16.81 2.54
C LEU A 117 7.09 -15.32 2.25
N ALA A 118 5.86 -14.93 1.96
CA ALA A 118 5.48 -13.54 1.73
C ALA A 118 5.63 -12.69 2.99
N ALA A 119 5.17 -13.19 4.15
CA ALA A 119 5.38 -12.58 5.45
C ALA A 119 6.87 -12.44 5.79
N ARG A 120 7.69 -13.46 5.50
CA ARG A 120 9.15 -13.37 5.63
C ARG A 120 9.73 -12.24 4.77
N GLY A 121 9.29 -12.16 3.51
CA GLY A 121 9.72 -11.12 2.58
C GLY A 121 9.37 -9.72 3.09
N ALA A 122 8.15 -9.53 3.60
CA ALA A 122 7.71 -8.29 4.23
C ALA A 122 8.58 -7.93 5.44
N LEU A 123 8.82 -8.88 6.36
CA LEU A 123 9.67 -8.65 7.55
C LEU A 123 11.11 -8.28 7.17
N LEU A 124 11.73 -9.00 6.23
CA LEU A 124 13.07 -8.68 5.75
C LEU A 124 13.11 -7.32 5.04
N GLY A 125 12.10 -7.04 4.21
CA GLY A 125 11.96 -5.78 3.51
C GLY A 125 11.81 -4.59 4.45
N THR A 126 10.99 -4.73 5.50
CA THR A 126 10.84 -3.75 6.58
C THR A 126 12.14 -3.58 7.36
N ALA A 127 12.84 -4.66 7.70
CA ALA A 127 14.13 -4.58 8.39
C ALA A 127 15.16 -3.79 7.55
N PHE A 128 15.27 -4.08 6.25
CA PHE A 128 16.11 -3.31 5.35
C PHE A 128 15.65 -1.86 5.20
N ALA A 129 14.33 -1.60 5.17
CA ALA A 129 13.80 -0.25 5.11
C ALA A 129 14.16 0.58 6.36
N VAL A 130 14.10 -0.03 7.55
CA VAL A 130 14.53 0.60 8.81
C VAL A 130 16.01 0.97 8.75
N VAL A 131 16.86 0.06 8.27
CA VAL A 131 18.30 0.35 8.11
C VAL A 131 18.53 1.44 7.05
N ALA A 132 17.78 1.42 5.97
CA ALA A 132 17.87 2.41 4.88
C ALA A 132 17.25 3.77 5.23
N LEU A 133 16.45 3.87 6.30
CA LEU A 133 15.71 5.09 6.65
C LEU A 133 16.63 6.28 6.89
N ILE A 134 17.69 6.10 7.68
CA ILE A 134 18.65 7.17 8.00
C ILE A 134 19.41 7.65 6.77
N PRO A 135 20.07 6.79 5.95
CA PRO A 135 20.77 7.25 4.77
C PRO A 135 19.81 7.85 3.74
N LEU A 136 18.60 7.30 3.58
CA LEU A 136 17.60 7.84 2.67
C LEU A 136 17.08 9.21 3.13
N ARG A 137 16.91 9.43 4.44
CA ARG A 137 16.59 10.74 5.01
C ARG A 137 17.65 11.77 4.65
N PHE A 138 18.94 11.46 4.84
CA PHE A 138 20.02 12.41 4.53
C PHE A 138 20.14 12.72 3.04
N LEU A 139 19.74 11.77 2.18
CA LEU A 139 19.72 11.95 0.73
C LEU A 139 18.51 12.79 0.28
N LEU A 140 17.32 12.47 0.77
CA LEU A 140 16.06 13.09 0.32
C LEU A 140 15.81 14.44 0.98
N ALA A 141 16.12 14.58 2.26
CA ALA A 141 16.00 15.80 3.05
C ALA A 141 17.40 16.32 3.42
N ASP A 142 17.51 17.13 4.48
CA ASP A 142 18.79 17.68 4.93
C ASP A 142 19.83 16.58 5.18
N PRO A 143 21.09 16.74 4.70
CA PRO A 143 21.65 17.94 4.07
C PRO A 143 21.54 17.98 2.53
N VAL A 144 21.26 16.85 1.87
CA VAL A 144 21.31 16.80 0.40
C VAL A 144 20.07 17.41 -0.23
N ASN A 145 18.89 17.34 0.39
CA ASN A 145 17.65 17.95 -0.08
C ASN A 145 17.29 17.56 -1.53
N LEU A 146 17.51 16.30 -1.90
CA LEU A 146 17.19 15.79 -3.24
C LEU A 146 15.69 15.92 -3.56
N ALA A 147 14.83 15.74 -2.57
CA ALA A 147 13.38 15.88 -2.73
C ALA A 147 12.98 17.28 -3.21
N ASP A 148 13.52 18.32 -2.56
CA ASP A 148 13.23 19.71 -2.95
C ASP A 148 13.84 20.07 -4.30
N ARG A 149 15.03 19.56 -4.62
CA ARG A 149 15.65 19.74 -5.95
C ARG A 149 14.85 19.06 -7.06
N PHE A 150 14.22 17.92 -6.77
CA PHE A 150 13.40 17.19 -7.72
C PHE A 150 11.97 17.74 -7.84
N ARG A 151 11.46 18.43 -6.81
CA ARG A 151 10.09 18.95 -6.76
C ARG A 151 9.65 19.74 -8.01
N PRO A 152 10.47 20.65 -8.61
CA PRO A 152 10.11 21.34 -9.84
C PRO A 152 9.94 20.41 -11.06
N TRP A 153 10.65 19.27 -11.07
CA TRP A 153 10.62 18.28 -12.15
C TRP A 153 9.49 17.27 -12.01
N THR A 154 8.78 17.25 -10.89
CA THR A 154 7.69 16.31 -10.62
C THR A 154 6.62 16.29 -11.73
N PRO A 155 6.11 17.42 -12.24
CA PRO A 155 5.10 17.38 -13.31
C PRO A 155 5.63 16.75 -14.60
N ALA A 156 6.86 17.10 -15.01
CA ALA A 156 7.50 16.54 -16.19
C ALA A 156 7.74 15.03 -16.03
N PHE A 157 8.13 14.60 -14.83
CA PHE A 157 8.31 13.20 -14.50
C PHE A 157 7.00 12.41 -14.55
N VAL A 158 5.91 12.94 -13.98
CA VAL A 158 4.58 12.29 -14.05
C VAL A 158 4.11 12.19 -15.50
N VAL A 159 4.26 13.24 -16.31
CA VAL A 159 3.95 13.19 -17.76
C VAL A 159 4.79 12.14 -18.47
N PHE A 160 6.08 12.04 -18.15
CA PHE A 160 6.96 11.00 -18.68
C PHE A 160 6.47 9.60 -18.32
N VAL A 161 6.09 9.35 -17.05
CA VAL A 161 5.56 8.05 -16.63
C VAL A 161 4.24 7.72 -17.34
N LEU A 162 3.31 8.67 -17.43
CA LEU A 162 2.04 8.48 -18.15
C LEU A 162 2.29 8.17 -19.63
N GLY A 163 3.24 8.85 -20.26
CA GLY A 163 3.68 8.60 -21.63
C GLY A 163 4.35 7.22 -21.79
N ALA A 164 5.15 6.80 -20.82
CA ALA A 164 5.77 5.48 -20.80
C ALA A 164 4.74 4.36 -20.67
N ILE A 165 3.68 4.55 -19.87
CA ILE A 165 2.54 3.63 -19.76
C ILE A 165 1.79 3.55 -21.10
N LEU A 166 1.55 4.67 -21.79
CA LEU A 166 0.97 4.64 -23.13
C LEU A 166 1.89 3.92 -24.13
N ALA A 167 3.19 4.15 -24.03
CA ALA A 167 4.17 3.54 -24.91
C ALA A 167 4.28 2.02 -24.68
N SER A 168 4.09 1.52 -23.46
CA SER A 168 4.06 0.07 -23.20
C SER A 168 2.89 -0.62 -23.91
N GLU A 169 1.76 0.07 -24.09
CA GLU A 169 0.59 -0.45 -24.81
C GLU A 169 0.75 -0.51 -26.33
N LEU A 170 1.80 0.13 -26.88
CA LEU A 170 2.10 0.08 -28.31
C LEU A 170 2.60 -1.29 -28.79
N ARG A 171 2.95 -2.19 -27.86
CA ARG A 171 3.53 -3.51 -28.19
C ARG A 171 2.44 -4.56 -28.41
N GLY A 172 2.42 -5.16 -29.60
CA GLY A 172 1.60 -6.33 -29.94
C GLY A 172 0.34 -6.02 -30.78
N ARG A 173 -0.57 -6.99 -30.89
CA ARG A 173 -1.80 -6.89 -31.70
C ARG A 173 -2.81 -5.91 -31.06
N ALA A 174 -3.67 -5.28 -31.86
CA ALA A 174 -4.67 -4.30 -31.40
C ALA A 174 -4.11 -3.09 -30.61
N ARG A 175 -2.90 -2.62 -30.97
CA ARG A 175 -2.22 -1.48 -30.32
C ARG A 175 -3.09 -0.22 -30.22
N LEU A 176 -3.81 0.13 -31.28
CA LEU A 176 -4.63 1.35 -31.32
C LEU A 176 -5.72 1.32 -30.26
N ARG A 177 -6.43 0.19 -30.13
CA ARG A 177 -7.48 0.02 -29.12
C ARG A 177 -6.91 0.14 -27.70
N ARG A 178 -5.76 -0.49 -27.42
CA ARG A 178 -5.14 -0.46 -26.10
C ARG A 178 -4.66 0.94 -25.71
N VAL A 179 -4.00 1.64 -26.63
CA VAL A 179 -3.57 3.02 -26.41
C VAL A 179 -4.77 3.96 -26.20
N VAL A 180 -5.83 3.83 -27.01
CA VAL A 180 -7.05 4.64 -26.84
C VAL A 180 -7.71 4.34 -25.48
N CYS A 181 -7.82 3.08 -25.09
CA CYS A 181 -8.35 2.72 -23.76
C CYS A 181 -7.48 3.30 -22.64
N ALA A 182 -6.15 3.16 -22.71
CA ALA A 182 -5.24 3.69 -21.69
C ALA A 182 -5.31 5.22 -21.60
N ALA A 183 -5.32 5.92 -22.74
CA ALA A 183 -5.49 7.36 -22.82
C ALA A 183 -6.84 7.80 -22.23
N TRP A 184 -7.92 7.04 -22.49
CA TRP A 184 -9.22 7.30 -21.89
C TRP A 184 -9.25 7.10 -20.38
N VAL A 185 -8.66 6.04 -19.87
CA VAL A 185 -8.56 5.84 -18.41
C VAL A 185 -7.76 6.97 -17.77
N GLN A 186 -6.64 7.37 -18.36
CA GLN A 186 -5.85 8.50 -17.87
C GLN A 186 -6.62 9.83 -17.92
N ALA A 187 -7.36 10.09 -19.01
CA ALA A 187 -8.16 11.31 -19.14
C ALA A 187 -9.29 11.36 -18.11
N LEU A 188 -9.99 10.25 -17.87
CA LEU A 188 -11.02 10.15 -16.84
C LEU A 188 -10.44 10.34 -15.43
N ALA A 189 -9.29 9.71 -15.14
CA ALA A 189 -8.60 9.90 -13.86
C ALA A 189 -8.15 11.36 -13.66
N ALA A 190 -7.63 12.01 -14.72
CA ALA A 190 -7.26 13.42 -14.69
C ALA A 190 -8.47 14.33 -14.47
N LEU A 191 -9.57 14.10 -15.19
CA LEU A 191 -10.82 14.86 -15.03
C LEU A 191 -11.38 14.71 -13.61
N LEU A 192 -11.38 13.48 -13.09
CA LEU A 192 -11.83 13.20 -11.73
C LEU A 192 -10.94 13.93 -10.70
N GLY A 193 -9.61 13.87 -10.86
CA GLY A 193 -8.68 14.59 -9.98
C GLY A 193 -8.89 16.11 -10.01
N VAL A 194 -9.11 16.69 -11.19
CA VAL A 194 -9.44 18.12 -11.32
C VAL A 194 -10.78 18.43 -10.67
N ALA A 195 -11.81 17.61 -10.89
CA ALA A 195 -13.13 17.80 -10.31
C ALA A 195 -13.11 17.72 -8.76
N THR A 196 -12.30 16.83 -8.19
CA THR A 196 -12.20 16.67 -6.73
C THR A 196 -11.30 17.72 -6.08
N LEU A 197 -10.14 18.03 -6.67
CA LEU A 197 -9.15 18.91 -6.03
C LEU A 197 -9.29 20.38 -6.40
N ARG A 198 -9.92 20.69 -7.54
CA ARG A 198 -10.11 22.07 -8.05
C ARG A 198 -11.56 22.41 -8.32
N GLY A 199 -12.47 21.44 -8.30
CA GLY A 199 -13.88 21.69 -8.50
C GLY A 199 -14.51 22.40 -7.30
N THR A 200 -15.64 23.05 -7.53
CA THR A 200 -16.48 23.63 -6.49
C THR A 200 -17.31 22.52 -5.83
N THR A 201 -16.65 21.58 -5.16
CA THR A 201 -17.36 20.58 -4.36
C THR A 201 -17.88 21.22 -3.08
N LEU A 202 -19.06 20.80 -2.63
CA LEU A 202 -19.64 21.23 -1.33
C LEU A 202 -18.88 20.66 -0.12
N ILE A 203 -17.93 19.76 -0.36
CA ILE A 203 -17.17 19.01 0.64
C ILE A 203 -15.71 19.37 0.47
N ASP A 204 -15.01 19.49 1.60
CA ASP A 204 -13.56 19.69 1.67
C ASP A 204 -12.81 18.59 0.86
N PRO A 205 -11.83 18.96 0.01
CA PRO A 205 -11.14 18.01 -0.85
C PRO A 205 -10.51 16.83 -0.09
N ASP A 206 -9.94 17.06 1.09
CA ASP A 206 -9.31 15.99 1.88
C ASP A 206 -10.34 14.96 2.37
N THR A 207 -11.56 15.42 2.64
CA THR A 207 -12.69 14.57 3.05
C THR A 207 -13.26 13.79 1.87
N ALA A 208 -13.19 14.34 0.65
CA ALA A 208 -13.64 13.68 -0.57
C ALA A 208 -12.72 12.53 -1.02
N LEU A 209 -11.45 12.50 -0.58
CA LEU A 209 -10.49 11.45 -0.96
C LEU A 209 -10.88 10.06 -0.44
N PHE A 210 -11.43 9.96 0.77
CA PHE A 210 -11.85 8.66 1.33
C PHE A 210 -12.94 7.95 0.50
N PRO A 211 -14.11 8.56 0.24
CA PRO A 211 -15.14 7.93 -0.58
C PRO A 211 -14.65 7.69 -2.02
N LEU A 212 -13.78 8.55 -2.56
CA LEU A 212 -13.20 8.39 -3.89
C LEU A 212 -12.29 7.16 -3.97
N PHE A 213 -11.31 7.02 -3.07
CA PHE A 213 -10.41 5.86 -3.06
C PHE A 213 -11.13 4.56 -2.68
N SER A 214 -12.08 4.62 -1.75
CA SER A 214 -12.95 3.47 -1.45
C SER A 214 -13.75 3.04 -2.68
N GLY A 215 -14.31 3.99 -3.43
CA GLY A 215 -15.07 3.72 -4.66
C GLY A 215 -14.22 3.23 -5.83
N LEU A 216 -12.98 3.71 -5.99
CA LEU A 216 -12.08 3.34 -7.08
C LEU A 216 -11.26 2.07 -6.82
N PHE A 217 -10.93 1.77 -5.56
CA PHE A 217 -10.05 0.64 -5.21
C PHE A 217 -10.75 -0.40 -4.35
N GLY A 218 -11.59 0.00 -3.40
CA GLY A 218 -12.30 -0.92 -2.51
C GLY A 218 -13.45 -1.64 -3.20
N ILE A 219 -14.43 -0.89 -3.71
CA ILE A 219 -15.65 -1.44 -4.32
C ILE A 219 -15.33 -2.39 -5.50
N PRO A 220 -14.45 -2.05 -6.46
CA PRO A 220 -14.16 -2.95 -7.58
C PRO A 220 -13.56 -4.27 -7.12
N THR A 221 -12.68 -4.24 -6.12
CA THR A 221 -12.08 -5.45 -5.55
C THR A 221 -13.13 -6.34 -4.90
N LEU A 222 -14.06 -5.75 -4.13
CA LEU A 222 -15.20 -6.47 -3.55
C LEU A 222 -16.14 -7.03 -4.62
N LEU A 223 -16.45 -6.25 -5.66
CA LEU A 223 -17.31 -6.69 -6.77
C LEU A 223 -16.69 -7.84 -7.55
N ILE A 224 -15.37 -7.78 -7.81
CA ILE A 224 -14.62 -8.89 -8.42
C ILE A 224 -14.65 -10.10 -7.50
N GLY A 225 -14.43 -9.92 -6.20
CA GLY A 225 -14.49 -11.00 -5.20
C GLY A 225 -15.85 -11.69 -5.13
N ILE A 226 -16.95 -10.93 -5.14
CA ILE A 226 -18.32 -11.48 -5.13
C ILE A 226 -18.65 -12.22 -6.44
N ARG A 227 -18.13 -11.73 -7.58
CA ARG A 227 -18.34 -12.36 -8.88
C ARG A 227 -17.41 -13.55 -9.14
N ALA A 228 -16.33 -13.68 -8.38
CA ALA A 228 -15.40 -14.78 -8.52
C ALA A 228 -16.07 -16.09 -8.07
N HIS A 229 -15.97 -17.12 -8.90
CA HIS A 229 -16.36 -18.46 -8.50
C HIS A 229 -15.26 -19.03 -7.60
N PRO A 230 -15.57 -19.47 -6.37
CA PRO A 230 -14.55 -20.03 -5.49
C PRO A 230 -13.94 -21.27 -6.14
N GLY A 231 -12.64 -21.25 -6.42
CA GLY A 231 -11.90 -22.46 -6.73
C GLY A 231 -11.96 -23.44 -5.55
N ARG A 232 -11.83 -24.75 -5.82
CA ARG A 232 -11.66 -25.72 -4.74
C ARG A 232 -10.27 -25.56 -4.14
N ILE A 233 -10.20 -25.21 -2.86
CA ILE A 233 -8.94 -25.17 -2.11
C ILE A 233 -8.55 -26.62 -1.78
N PRO A 234 -7.42 -27.13 -2.30
CA PRO A 234 -6.96 -28.48 -1.98
C PRO A 234 -6.48 -28.55 -0.53
N TYR A 235 -6.30 -29.76 -0.01
CA TYR A 235 -5.73 -29.97 1.32
C TYR A 235 -4.35 -29.29 1.44
N GLN A 236 -4.16 -28.53 2.51
CA GLN A 236 -2.97 -27.72 2.73
C GLN A 236 -2.02 -28.42 3.69
N ARG A 237 -0.78 -28.64 3.24
CA ARG A 237 0.29 -29.23 4.04
C ARG A 237 0.95 -28.15 4.88
N GLN A 238 1.22 -28.46 6.14
CA GLN A 238 2.05 -27.62 7.00
C GLN A 238 3.49 -28.14 6.94
N GLU A 239 4.30 -27.49 6.11
CA GLU A 239 5.74 -27.75 6.03
C GLU A 239 6.51 -26.62 6.70
N PRO A 240 7.58 -26.94 7.46
CA PRO A 240 8.43 -25.89 8.01
C PRO A 240 9.09 -25.09 6.88
N LEU A 241 9.23 -23.79 7.12
CA LEU A 241 9.99 -22.91 6.24
C LEU A 241 11.48 -23.30 6.28
N ARG A 242 12.14 -23.23 5.12
CA ARG A 242 13.60 -23.29 5.06
C ARG A 242 14.23 -22.13 5.83
N ALA A 243 15.47 -22.30 6.28
CA ALA A 243 16.27 -21.22 6.86
C ALA A 243 16.39 -20.01 5.91
N VAL A 244 16.67 -18.83 6.46
CA VAL A 244 16.82 -17.60 5.66
C VAL A 244 18.04 -17.79 4.76
N SER A 245 17.86 -17.66 3.45
CA SER A 245 18.99 -17.74 2.52
C SER A 245 19.47 -16.34 2.12
N THR A 246 20.69 -16.29 1.57
CA THR A 246 21.24 -15.07 0.97
C THR A 246 20.38 -14.55 -0.19
N ASP A 247 19.70 -15.44 -0.91
CA ASP A 247 18.81 -15.06 -2.02
C ASP A 247 17.53 -14.40 -1.52
N ASP A 248 16.99 -14.84 -0.38
CA ASP A 248 15.86 -14.18 0.28
C ASP A 248 16.26 -12.76 0.66
N ALA A 249 17.43 -12.59 1.28
CA ALA A 249 17.96 -11.29 1.66
C ALA A 249 18.21 -10.37 0.44
N ARG A 250 18.82 -10.89 -0.64
CA ARG A 250 19.05 -10.12 -1.88
C ARG A 250 17.74 -9.70 -2.54
N SER A 251 16.75 -10.58 -2.56
CA SER A 251 15.44 -10.29 -3.14
C SER A 251 14.70 -9.25 -2.32
N ALA A 252 14.68 -9.39 -0.99
CA ALA A 252 14.11 -8.40 -0.09
C ALA A 252 14.81 -7.04 -0.21
N LEU A 253 16.15 -7.01 -0.28
CA LEU A 253 16.90 -5.76 -0.46
C LEU A 253 16.55 -5.06 -1.78
N ARG A 254 16.49 -5.80 -2.89
CA ARG A 254 16.06 -5.25 -4.20
C ARG A 254 14.63 -4.72 -4.13
N GLY A 255 13.73 -5.46 -3.46
CA GLY A 255 12.36 -5.04 -3.21
C GLY A 255 12.28 -3.75 -2.39
N THR A 256 13.06 -3.65 -1.32
CA THR A 256 13.14 -2.44 -0.49
C THR A 256 13.62 -1.23 -1.29
N PHE A 257 14.66 -1.38 -2.12
CA PHE A 257 15.11 -0.28 -2.97
C PHE A 257 14.06 0.11 -4.02
N ALA A 258 13.45 -0.86 -4.70
CA ALA A 258 12.39 -0.59 -5.66
C ALA A 258 11.20 0.14 -4.99
N GLY A 259 10.78 -0.32 -3.80
CA GLY A 259 9.76 0.32 -2.99
C GLY A 259 10.15 1.75 -2.62
N ALA A 260 11.36 1.94 -2.09
CA ALA A 260 11.87 3.26 -1.74
C ALA A 260 11.82 4.23 -2.91
N PHE A 261 12.21 3.82 -4.13
CA PHE A 261 12.14 4.65 -5.34
C PHE A 261 10.70 5.05 -5.70
N VAL A 262 9.75 4.11 -5.60
CA VAL A 262 8.34 4.39 -5.94
C VAL A 262 7.67 5.26 -4.87
N SER A 263 8.04 5.13 -3.60
CA SER A 263 7.33 5.77 -2.47
C SER A 263 7.59 7.27 -2.30
N TRP A 264 8.73 7.82 -2.73
CA TRP A 264 9.02 9.26 -2.57
C TRP A 264 8.68 10.09 -3.81
N LEU A 265 8.38 9.44 -4.94
CA LEU A 265 8.05 10.10 -6.20
C LEU A 265 6.55 10.43 -6.22
N PRO A 266 6.17 11.71 -6.32
CA PRO A 266 4.76 12.10 -6.28
C PRO A 266 3.97 11.49 -7.43
N GLY A 267 2.78 10.97 -7.13
CA GLY A 267 1.90 10.34 -8.12
C GLY A 267 2.27 8.89 -8.47
N LEU A 268 3.31 8.32 -7.86
CA LEU A 268 3.60 6.90 -7.91
C LEU A 268 3.21 6.24 -6.59
N SER A 269 2.59 5.07 -6.67
CA SER A 269 2.30 4.22 -5.53
C SER A 269 2.54 2.78 -5.92
N GLY A 270 3.24 2.04 -5.04
CA GLY A 270 3.32 0.59 -5.12
C GLY A 270 2.05 0.05 -4.52
N GLY A 271 1.03 -0.15 -5.36
CA GLY A 271 -0.05 -1.07 -5.02
C GLY A 271 0.46 -2.50 -4.97
#